data_AF-A0A2H3TNE5-F1
#
_entry.id   AF-A0A2H3TNE5-F1
#
_cell.length_a   1.000
_cell.length_b   1.000
_cell.length_c   1.000
_cell.angle_alpha   90.00
_cell.angle_beta   90.00
_cell.angle_gamma   90.00
#
_symmetry.space_group_name_H-M   'P 1'
#
loop_
_entity.id
_entity.type
_entity.pdbx_description
1 polymer ?
#
loop_
_entity_poly.entity_id
_entity_poly.type
_entity_poly.pdbx_seq_one_letter_code
_entity_poly.pdbx_strand_id
1 'polypeptide(L)'
;MDYSEEVLIPNEKIAVYRKVMDDWVKGGICPNPDKVLGKRSITDLVVRDHPIEDVTIFLLLRNLITHTGSDVMLAQQVHIWNDGVDAMDEEYLQYTYISTYIRQNWILDWQGPSEIALDILCHPHYWAKRIRAYLTGDSETKANLMNCKTSFCEKDEDCPLDDGDLSGDNSRRHVTLFGRHSHQLSHSHHHQFKRHLLEERGLDDDKLKFKVPGAPAGENIYEIEVPYNPTLADIKDDDNELLEKVVLIRLRDDCWIPVVTVKKFIKKMLELYKLQMEHLVDKSTLRAWYENSVIGKLPSGAASKYGPIPIVFWERINDINFAVEPGVPNLPGSEDGLFQFERLFDRTFECLGSQRNYKAFMIVDAEINQAKNYVMRFNRFPAENSLQKYVERDGEKSKETIKAEQEKVVKRIRATLSVFWYLATPTAKEKLNKVVKDIHTQLKFAEGVYNKRFPNEKVRLADYFIEWLKDHYEKVVASMRTNVESQIAQTRRLLRGFDDELAKDMRVNMDNFEKNLRGGRNLRIDTSGFPKIGDGDTEMGGTS
;
A
#
# COMPACT_ATOMS: atom_id res chain seq x y z
N MET A 1 12.46 -22.03 -70.99
CA MET A 1 13.18 -21.59 -69.79
C MET A 1 12.38 -20.43 -69.26
N ASP A 2 11.21 -20.70 -68.68
CA ASP A 2 10.93 -21.32 -67.37
C ASP A 2 10.77 -20.23 -66.30
N TYR A 3 9.62 -20.32 -65.66
CA TYR A 3 8.99 -19.33 -64.81
C TYR A 3 9.79 -19.17 -63.53
N SER A 4 10.10 -17.93 -63.12
CA SER A 4 10.33 -17.67 -61.70
C SER A 4 8.95 -17.65 -61.02
N GLU A 5 8.43 -18.83 -60.72
CA GLU A 5 7.38 -18.97 -59.70
C GLU A 5 7.97 -18.40 -58.40
N GLU A 6 7.41 -17.27 -57.94
CA GLU A 6 7.54 -16.88 -56.54
C GLU A 6 6.85 -17.98 -55.72
N VAL A 7 7.62 -18.97 -55.29
CA VAL A 7 7.18 -19.94 -54.31
C VAL A 7 7.01 -19.19 -52.99
N LEU A 8 5.80 -18.70 -52.74
CA LEU A 8 5.33 -18.25 -51.43
C LEU A 8 5.30 -19.48 -50.52
N ILE A 9 6.45 -19.82 -49.93
CA ILE A 9 6.52 -20.84 -48.88
C ILE A 9 5.68 -20.33 -47.70
N PRO A 10 4.59 -21.02 -47.32
CA PRO A 10 3.78 -20.61 -46.19
C PRO A 10 4.67 -20.55 -44.95
N ASN A 11 4.78 -19.37 -44.33
CA ASN A 11 5.49 -19.29 -43.07
C ASN A 11 4.65 -19.97 -42.00
N GLU A 12 5.04 -21.18 -41.61
CA GLU A 12 4.32 -22.01 -40.64
C GLU A 12 3.99 -21.24 -39.35
N LYS A 13 4.85 -20.28 -38.94
CA LYS A 13 4.59 -19.44 -37.77
C LYS A 13 3.38 -18.50 -37.95
N ILE A 14 3.14 -17.98 -39.16
CA ILE A 14 1.98 -17.12 -39.46
C ILE A 14 0.68 -17.92 -39.33
N ALA A 15 0.67 -19.16 -39.82
CA ALA A 15 -0.50 -20.04 -39.70
C ALA A 15 -0.80 -20.37 -38.22
N VAL A 16 0.24 -20.62 -37.42
CA VAL A 16 0.08 -20.84 -35.97
C VAL A 16 -0.40 -19.57 -35.26
N TYR A 17 0.11 -18.39 -35.62
CA TYR A 17 -0.36 -17.11 -35.07
C TYR A 17 -1.84 -16.84 -35.37
N ARG A 18 -2.31 -17.13 -36.59
CA ARG A 18 -3.74 -17.05 -36.93
C ARG A 18 -4.57 -17.97 -36.05
N LYS A 19 -4.15 -19.22 -35.91
CA LYS A 19 -4.85 -20.21 -35.08
C LYS A 19 -4.96 -19.77 -33.62
N VAL A 20 -3.86 -19.30 -33.00
CA VAL A 20 -3.90 -18.86 -31.60
C VAL A 20 -4.71 -17.58 -31.40
N MET A 21 -4.80 -16.72 -32.41
CA MET A 21 -5.70 -15.57 -32.40
C MET A 21 -7.16 -16.00 -32.48
N ASP A 22 -7.51 -16.89 -33.42
CA ASP A 22 -8.87 -17.43 -33.57
C ASP A 22 -9.33 -18.14 -32.30
N ASP A 23 -8.45 -18.93 -31.68
CA ASP A 23 -8.71 -19.62 -30.41
C ASP A 23 -8.94 -18.62 -29.26
N TRP A 24 -8.19 -17.51 -29.23
CA TRP A 24 -8.38 -16.44 -28.24
C TRP A 24 -9.70 -15.69 -28.44
N VAL A 25 -10.02 -15.28 -29.68
CA VAL A 25 -11.25 -14.58 -30.04
C VAL A 25 -12.50 -15.41 -29.71
N LYS A 26 -12.48 -16.73 -29.97
CA LYS A 26 -13.64 -17.62 -29.76
C LYS A 26 -13.94 -17.92 -28.28
N GLY A 27 -13.10 -17.48 -27.35
CA GLY A 27 -13.30 -17.70 -25.91
C GLY A 27 -12.04 -18.13 -25.16
N GLY A 28 -10.85 -17.81 -25.69
CA GLY A 28 -9.60 -18.20 -25.06
C GLY A 28 -9.43 -17.55 -23.71
N ILE A 29 -9.06 -18.41 -22.75
CA ILE A 29 -8.85 -18.04 -21.36
C ILE A 29 -7.60 -17.16 -21.27
N CYS A 30 -7.64 -16.15 -20.40
CA CYS A 30 -6.47 -15.39 -19.93
C CYS A 30 -5.23 -16.31 -19.81
N PRO A 31 -4.13 -16.03 -20.53
CA PRO A 31 -2.95 -16.90 -20.53
C PRO A 31 -2.43 -17.14 -19.10
N ASN A 32 -2.06 -18.38 -18.75
CA ASN A 32 -1.59 -18.69 -17.40
C ASN A 32 -0.26 -17.95 -17.11
N PRO A 33 -0.22 -17.00 -16.15
CA PRO A 33 0.98 -16.20 -15.88
C PRO A 33 2.18 -17.05 -15.46
N ASP A 34 1.96 -18.15 -14.72
CA ASP A 34 3.04 -18.99 -14.16
C ASP A 34 3.72 -19.86 -15.23
N LYS A 35 3.03 -20.15 -16.34
CA LYS A 35 3.59 -20.87 -17.50
C LYS A 35 4.35 -19.95 -18.46
N VAL A 36 4.09 -18.64 -18.39
CA VAL A 36 4.55 -17.65 -19.37
C VAL A 36 5.66 -16.75 -18.82
N LEU A 37 5.63 -16.41 -17.52
CA LEU A 37 6.56 -15.49 -16.86
C LEU A 37 7.61 -16.22 -15.98
N GLY A 38 7.99 -17.45 -16.35
CA GLY A 38 8.77 -18.39 -15.53
C GLY A 38 9.73 -17.76 -14.51
N LYS A 39 9.62 -18.18 -13.22
CA LYS A 39 10.43 -17.73 -12.06
C LYS A 39 11.29 -16.47 -12.29
N ARG A 40 10.62 -15.31 -12.34
CA ARG A 40 11.15 -13.92 -12.23
C ARG A 40 12.67 -13.80 -12.06
N SER A 41 13.38 -13.61 -13.16
CA SER A 41 14.67 -12.88 -13.17
C SER A 41 14.40 -11.37 -13.15
N ILE A 42 15.21 -10.62 -12.41
CA ILE A 42 14.90 -9.26 -11.94
C ILE A 42 15.37 -8.17 -12.93
N THR A 43 15.89 -8.52 -14.10
CA THR A 43 16.49 -7.56 -15.02
C THR A 43 16.44 -8.04 -16.47
N ASP A 44 15.26 -8.05 -17.10
CA ASP A 44 15.17 -8.33 -18.54
C ASP A 44 15.22 -7.03 -19.36
N LEU A 45 16.36 -6.35 -19.25
CA LEU A 45 16.88 -5.48 -20.32
C LEU A 45 17.92 -6.22 -21.19
N VAL A 46 18.04 -7.54 -21.02
CA VAL A 46 18.90 -8.38 -21.87
C VAL A 46 18.09 -9.59 -22.34
N VAL A 47 17.56 -9.49 -23.56
CA VAL A 47 17.01 -10.64 -24.27
C VAL A 47 18.17 -11.60 -24.57
N ARG A 48 18.31 -12.68 -23.80
CA ARG A 48 19.07 -13.85 -24.24
C ARG A 48 18.10 -14.81 -24.91
N ASP A 49 18.31 -15.03 -26.20
CA ASP A 49 17.70 -16.08 -27.01
C ASP A 49 17.62 -17.39 -26.23
N HIS A 50 16.44 -17.67 -25.67
CA HIS A 50 16.03 -19.04 -25.38
C HIS A 50 15.16 -19.45 -26.56
N PRO A 51 15.35 -20.65 -27.14
CA PRO A 51 14.51 -21.13 -28.22
C PRO A 51 13.09 -21.29 -27.65
N ILE A 52 12.18 -20.42 -28.09
CA ILE A 52 10.78 -20.46 -27.70
C ILE A 52 10.12 -21.56 -28.54
N GLU A 53 9.81 -22.71 -27.92
CA GLU A 53 9.25 -23.87 -28.61
C GLU A 53 7.73 -23.78 -28.88
N ASP A 54 6.98 -22.90 -28.20
CA ASP A 54 5.52 -22.76 -28.40
C ASP A 54 5.11 -21.32 -28.76
N VAL A 55 4.60 -21.12 -29.97
CA VAL A 55 3.98 -19.86 -30.43
C VAL A 55 2.62 -19.69 -29.73
N THR A 56 2.44 -18.60 -29.00
CA THR A 56 1.22 -18.31 -28.21
C THR A 56 0.65 -16.94 -28.54
N ILE A 57 -0.63 -16.71 -28.20
CA ILE A 57 -1.27 -15.39 -28.32
C ILE A 57 -0.54 -14.32 -27.50
N PHE A 58 0.02 -14.70 -26.35
CA PHE A 58 0.88 -13.83 -25.54
C PHE A 58 2.11 -13.36 -26.31
N LEU A 59 2.81 -14.28 -26.98
CA LEU A 59 4.01 -13.94 -27.74
C LEU A 59 3.69 -13.07 -28.96
N LEU A 60 2.55 -13.29 -29.61
CA LEU A 60 2.07 -12.41 -30.69
C LEU A 60 2.01 -10.97 -30.18
N LEU A 61 1.21 -10.70 -29.14
CA LEU A 61 1.02 -9.34 -28.64
C LEU A 61 2.31 -8.77 -28.03
N ARG A 62 3.07 -9.56 -27.27
CA ARG A 62 4.36 -9.13 -26.70
C ARG A 62 5.31 -8.69 -27.80
N ASN A 63 5.49 -9.50 -28.86
CA ASN A 63 6.38 -9.19 -29.98
C ASN A 63 5.97 -7.91 -30.71
N LEU A 64 4.66 -7.70 -30.89
CA LEU A 64 4.13 -6.45 -31.43
C LEU A 64 4.50 -5.26 -30.52
N ILE A 65 4.24 -5.36 -29.21
CA ILE A 65 4.54 -4.31 -28.24
C ILE A 65 6.05 -4.01 -28.20
N THR A 66 6.91 -5.03 -28.18
CA THR A 66 8.38 -4.88 -28.11
C THR A 66 9.03 -4.66 -29.47
N HIS A 67 8.27 -4.66 -30.56
CA HIS A 67 8.78 -4.64 -31.94
C HIS A 67 9.86 -5.72 -32.17
N THR A 68 9.64 -6.94 -31.67
CA THR A 68 10.61 -8.05 -31.76
C THR A 68 10.29 -8.96 -32.94
N GLY A 69 11.15 -8.92 -33.97
CA GLY A 69 11.02 -9.72 -35.19
C GLY A 69 11.46 -8.94 -36.43
N SER A 70 11.48 -9.58 -37.60
CA SER A 70 11.68 -8.88 -38.88
C SER A 70 10.44 -8.06 -39.25
N ASP A 71 10.61 -6.92 -39.93
CA ASP A 71 9.52 -6.04 -40.36
C ASP A 71 8.40 -6.78 -41.13
N VAL A 72 8.78 -7.70 -42.03
CA VAL A 72 7.83 -8.51 -42.80
C VAL A 72 6.94 -9.38 -41.90
N MET A 73 7.54 -9.99 -40.87
CA MET A 73 6.82 -10.81 -39.90
C MET A 73 5.95 -9.95 -38.97
N LEU A 74 6.46 -8.81 -38.50
CA LEU A 74 5.68 -7.89 -37.67
C LEU A 74 4.47 -7.35 -38.43
N ALA A 75 4.61 -6.99 -39.71
CA ALA A 75 3.49 -6.57 -40.55
C ALA A 75 2.39 -7.65 -40.64
N GLN A 76 2.79 -8.92 -40.82
CA GLN A 76 1.85 -10.04 -40.83
C GLN A 76 1.18 -10.26 -39.47
N GLN A 77 1.93 -10.14 -38.37
CA GLN A 77 1.37 -10.24 -37.01
C GLN A 77 0.39 -9.09 -36.70
N VAL A 78 0.67 -7.87 -37.18
CA VAL A 78 -0.25 -6.72 -37.06
C VAL A 78 -1.57 -7.02 -37.77
N HIS A 79 -1.53 -7.58 -38.97
CA HIS A 79 -2.75 -7.98 -39.69
C HIS A 79 -3.55 -9.02 -38.90
N ILE A 80 -2.89 -10.10 -38.45
CA ILE A 80 -3.54 -11.15 -37.65
C ILE A 80 -4.19 -10.58 -36.39
N TRP A 81 -3.46 -9.72 -35.67
CA TRP A 81 -3.96 -9.09 -34.44
C TRP A 81 -5.15 -8.18 -34.72
N ASN A 82 -5.03 -7.28 -35.70
CA ASN A 82 -6.08 -6.32 -36.03
C ASN A 82 -7.35 -7.03 -36.50
N ASP A 83 -7.24 -8.04 -37.38
CA ASP A 83 -8.38 -8.82 -37.86
C ASP A 83 -9.12 -9.50 -36.69
N GLY A 84 -8.38 -10.05 -35.73
CA GLY A 84 -8.98 -10.75 -34.59
C GLY A 84 -9.63 -9.80 -33.56
N VAL A 85 -9.02 -8.65 -33.25
CA VAL A 85 -9.66 -7.69 -32.32
C VAL A 85 -10.85 -6.97 -32.95
N ASP A 86 -10.83 -6.78 -34.27
CA ASP A 86 -11.98 -6.25 -35.01
C ASP A 86 -13.17 -7.21 -34.96
N ALA A 87 -12.91 -8.52 -35.08
CA ALA A 87 -13.92 -9.55 -34.90
C ALA A 87 -14.52 -9.60 -33.47
N MET A 88 -13.85 -9.00 -32.49
CA MET A 88 -14.34 -8.86 -31.11
C MET A 88 -15.06 -7.53 -30.85
N ASP A 89 -15.18 -6.64 -31.83
CA ASP A 89 -15.67 -5.26 -31.65
C ASP A 89 -14.79 -4.42 -30.69
N GLU A 90 -13.49 -4.72 -30.64
CA GLU A 90 -12.51 -4.05 -29.77
C GLU A 90 -11.55 -3.18 -30.59
N GLU A 91 -12.09 -2.27 -31.41
CA GLU A 91 -11.33 -1.44 -32.36
C GLU A 91 -10.11 -0.76 -31.72
N TYR A 92 -10.24 -0.27 -30.48
CA TYR A 92 -9.17 0.43 -29.76
C TYR A 92 -8.03 -0.48 -29.26
N LEU A 93 -8.15 -1.79 -29.45
CA LEU A 93 -7.03 -2.72 -29.32
C LEU A 93 -6.27 -2.94 -30.63
N GLN A 94 -6.68 -2.36 -31.76
CA GLN A 94 -5.85 -2.43 -32.97
C GLN A 94 -4.45 -1.86 -32.68
N TYR A 95 -3.45 -2.44 -33.31
CA TYR A 95 -2.03 -2.16 -33.01
C TYR A 95 -1.68 -0.68 -33.14
N THR A 96 -2.30 0.05 -34.08
CA THR A 96 -2.13 1.49 -34.22
C THR A 96 -2.49 2.24 -32.93
N TYR A 97 -3.60 1.90 -32.30
CA TYR A 97 -4.05 2.57 -31.07
C TYR A 97 -3.25 2.11 -29.85
N ILE A 98 -2.95 0.81 -29.73
CA ILE A 98 -2.06 0.30 -28.67
C ILE A 98 -0.69 0.96 -28.75
N SER A 99 -0.06 0.96 -29.94
CA SER A 99 1.27 1.53 -30.13
C SER A 99 1.27 3.04 -29.91
N THR A 100 0.22 3.76 -30.33
CA THR A 100 0.06 5.19 -30.04
C THR A 100 -0.09 5.44 -28.55
N TYR A 101 -0.96 4.68 -27.86
CA TYR A 101 -1.13 4.74 -26.42
C TYR A 101 0.22 4.55 -25.73
N ILE A 102 0.89 3.42 -25.96
CA ILE A 102 2.19 3.08 -25.36
C ILE A 102 3.26 4.12 -25.68
N ARG A 103 3.41 4.58 -26.92
CA ARG A 103 4.46 5.58 -27.27
C ARG A 103 4.22 6.91 -26.57
N GLN A 104 2.96 7.28 -26.39
CA GLN A 104 2.60 8.49 -25.68
C GLN A 104 2.57 8.28 -24.17
N ASN A 105 3.01 7.15 -23.64
CA ASN A 105 2.72 6.76 -22.27
C ASN A 105 3.87 5.97 -21.61
N TRP A 106 4.20 6.23 -20.34
CA TRP A 106 5.32 5.53 -19.68
C TRP A 106 4.91 4.18 -19.03
N ILE A 107 3.71 3.66 -19.32
CA ILE A 107 3.23 2.39 -18.76
C ILE A 107 4.15 1.21 -19.09
N LEU A 108 4.75 1.19 -20.28
CA LEU A 108 5.68 0.12 -20.68
C LEU A 108 7.00 0.17 -19.90
N ASP A 109 7.50 1.36 -19.59
CA ASP A 109 8.67 1.55 -18.72
C ASP A 109 8.38 1.11 -17.27
N TRP A 110 7.10 1.03 -16.89
CA TRP A 110 6.66 0.71 -15.54
C TRP A 110 6.30 -0.76 -15.33
N GLN A 111 5.38 -1.27 -16.13
CA GLN A 111 4.86 -2.64 -16.03
C GLN A 111 5.77 -3.64 -16.74
N GLY A 112 6.43 -3.20 -17.81
CA GLY A 112 7.08 -4.07 -18.76
C GLY A 112 6.12 -4.57 -19.84
N PRO A 113 6.66 -4.94 -21.02
CA PRO A 113 5.86 -5.34 -22.18
C PRO A 113 5.07 -6.63 -21.96
N SER A 114 5.63 -7.58 -21.20
CA SER A 114 5.02 -8.87 -20.91
C SER A 114 3.76 -8.70 -20.06
N GLU A 115 3.85 -7.97 -18.96
CA GLU A 115 2.74 -7.70 -18.06
C GLU A 115 1.62 -6.92 -18.75
N ILE A 116 1.94 -5.93 -19.59
CA ILE A 116 0.94 -5.22 -20.39
C ILE A 116 0.24 -6.16 -21.38
N ALA A 117 1.00 -6.97 -22.12
CA ALA A 117 0.42 -7.93 -23.05
C ALA A 117 -0.54 -8.88 -22.34
N LEU A 118 -0.14 -9.38 -21.16
CA LEU A 118 -0.98 -10.26 -20.36
C LEU A 118 -2.24 -9.56 -19.86
N ASP A 119 -2.12 -8.32 -19.36
CA ASP A 119 -3.27 -7.54 -18.89
C ASP A 119 -4.28 -7.26 -20.02
N ILE A 120 -3.81 -6.90 -21.23
CA ILE A 120 -4.66 -6.71 -22.41
C ILE A 120 -5.37 -8.02 -22.78
N LEU A 121 -4.66 -9.15 -22.81
CA LEU A 121 -5.24 -10.44 -23.19
C LEU A 121 -6.25 -10.99 -22.18
N CYS A 122 -6.08 -10.66 -20.90
CA CYS A 122 -6.99 -11.08 -19.84
C CYS A 122 -8.21 -10.16 -19.69
N HIS A 123 -8.07 -8.89 -20.06
CA HIS A 123 -9.10 -7.87 -19.86
C HIS A 123 -9.27 -6.96 -21.10
N PRO A 124 -9.52 -7.53 -22.30
CA PRO A 124 -9.47 -6.78 -23.56
C PRO A 124 -10.43 -5.60 -23.58
N HIS A 125 -11.68 -5.81 -23.16
CA HIS A 125 -12.70 -4.76 -23.12
C HIS A 125 -12.31 -3.56 -22.25
N TYR A 126 -11.78 -3.83 -21.06
CA TYR A 126 -11.30 -2.77 -20.15
C TYR A 126 -10.17 -1.96 -20.80
N TRP A 127 -9.21 -2.63 -21.44
CA TRP A 127 -8.08 -1.97 -22.09
C TRP A 127 -8.48 -1.20 -23.34
N ALA A 128 -9.40 -1.72 -24.15
CA ALA A 128 -9.97 -1.00 -25.29
C ALA A 128 -10.62 0.30 -24.82
N LYS A 129 -11.48 0.22 -23.80
CA LYS A 129 -12.14 1.37 -23.16
C LYS A 129 -11.14 2.39 -22.62
N ARG A 130 -10.08 1.92 -21.95
CA ARG A 130 -9.01 2.77 -21.42
C ARG A 130 -8.22 3.46 -22.54
N ILE A 131 -7.85 2.75 -23.61
CA ILE A 131 -7.13 3.33 -24.75
C ILE A 131 -8.01 4.34 -25.48
N ARG A 132 -9.28 3.99 -25.74
CA ARG A 132 -10.30 4.89 -26.31
C ARG A 132 -10.39 6.17 -25.52
N ALA A 133 -10.64 6.07 -24.21
CA ALA A 133 -10.84 7.22 -23.35
C ALA A 133 -9.61 8.15 -23.31
N TYR A 134 -8.39 7.63 -23.53
CA TYR A 134 -7.16 8.40 -23.60
C TYR A 134 -7.03 9.14 -24.92
N LEU A 135 -7.20 8.41 -26.03
CA LEU A 135 -6.97 8.95 -27.37
C LEU A 135 -8.07 9.93 -27.80
N THR A 136 -9.33 9.62 -27.53
CA THR A 136 -10.47 10.43 -27.98
C THR A 136 -10.90 11.48 -26.97
N GLY A 137 -10.63 11.24 -25.69
CA GLY A 137 -11.16 12.07 -24.64
C GLY A 137 -12.68 11.93 -24.43
N ASP A 138 -13.31 10.86 -24.90
CA ASP A 138 -14.75 10.60 -24.77
C ASP A 138 -15.23 10.57 -23.30
N SER A 139 -16.10 11.53 -22.95
CA SER A 139 -16.61 11.74 -21.59
C SER A 139 -17.45 10.58 -21.07
N GLU A 140 -18.21 9.89 -21.92
CA GLU A 140 -19.07 8.79 -21.48
C GLU A 140 -18.23 7.55 -21.16
N THR A 141 -17.30 7.21 -22.05
CA THR A 141 -16.32 6.14 -21.82
C THR A 141 -15.52 6.38 -20.53
N LYS A 142 -15.10 7.63 -20.29
CA LYS A 142 -14.43 8.04 -19.04
C LYS A 142 -15.34 7.95 -17.82
N ALA A 143 -16.60 8.36 -17.94
CA ALA A 143 -17.57 8.31 -16.86
C ALA A 143 -17.86 6.87 -16.43
N ASN A 144 -17.64 5.89 -17.29
CA ASN A 144 -17.78 4.48 -16.96
C ASN A 144 -16.48 3.85 -16.42
N LEU A 145 -15.32 4.50 -16.50
CA LEU A 145 -14.08 4.00 -15.86
C LEU A 145 -14.12 4.29 -14.35
N MET A 146 -13.66 3.33 -13.56
CA MET A 146 -13.55 3.45 -12.10
C MET A 146 -12.50 4.50 -11.73
N ASN A 147 -12.92 5.54 -11.00
CA ASN A 147 -12.06 6.65 -10.61
C ASN A 147 -11.89 6.71 -9.09
N CYS A 148 -10.64 6.63 -8.61
CA CYS A 148 -10.34 6.64 -7.18
C CYS A 148 -9.91 8.02 -6.65
N LYS A 149 -10.17 9.10 -7.41
CA LYS A 149 -9.80 10.49 -7.07
C LYS A 149 -10.64 11.12 -5.95
N THR A 150 -11.93 10.76 -5.85
CA THR A 150 -12.91 11.43 -4.96
C THR A 150 -12.54 11.35 -3.47
N SER A 151 -13.05 12.28 -2.66
CA SER A 151 -12.74 12.42 -1.23
C SER A 151 -13.17 11.19 -0.41
N PHE A 152 -12.36 10.84 0.58
CA PHE A 152 -12.58 9.71 1.47
C PHE A 152 -13.48 10.12 2.66
N CYS A 153 -14.54 9.36 2.97
CA CYS A 153 -15.34 9.54 4.19
C CYS A 153 -14.96 8.52 5.28
N GLU A 154 -14.79 9.03 6.50
CA GLU A 154 -14.58 8.29 7.74
C GLU A 154 -15.92 7.93 8.40
N LYS A 155 -16.10 6.66 8.79
CA LYS A 155 -17.21 6.06 9.56
C LYS A 155 -18.58 5.87 8.89
N ASP A 156 -19.38 5.01 9.53
CA ASP A 156 -20.68 4.42 9.14
C ASP A 156 -21.85 5.42 9.05
N GLU A 157 -21.60 6.73 8.94
CA GLU A 157 -22.64 7.75 8.76
C GLU A 157 -22.54 8.36 7.36
N ASP A 158 -23.71 8.65 6.79
CA ASP A 158 -23.88 9.09 5.41
C ASP A 158 -22.93 10.24 5.06
N CYS A 159 -22.11 10.03 4.04
CA CYS A 159 -21.41 11.13 3.39
C CYS A 159 -22.48 12.10 2.87
N PRO A 160 -22.35 13.42 3.07
CA PRO A 160 -22.97 14.33 2.13
C PRO A 160 -22.45 13.93 0.75
N LEU A 161 -23.38 13.66 -0.17
CA LEU A 161 -23.07 13.57 -1.59
C LEU A 161 -22.32 14.85 -1.93
N ASP A 162 -21.05 14.73 -2.29
CA ASP A 162 -20.27 15.87 -2.78
C ASP A 162 -20.83 16.13 -4.20
N ASP A 163 -21.95 16.84 -4.27
CA ASP A 163 -22.71 17.13 -5.51
C ASP A 163 -21.92 18.01 -6.51
N GLY A 164 -20.63 18.25 -6.26
CA GLY A 164 -19.81 19.20 -7.01
C GLY A 164 -18.90 18.62 -8.11
N ASP A 165 -18.67 17.30 -8.18
CA ASP A 165 -17.60 16.74 -9.04
C ASP A 165 -18.06 16.39 -10.47
N LEU A 166 -19.10 17.07 -10.98
CA LEU A 166 -19.66 16.90 -12.34
C LEU A 166 -18.89 17.67 -13.43
N SER A 167 -17.70 18.20 -13.17
CA SER A 167 -16.95 18.92 -14.21
C SER A 167 -16.24 17.94 -15.16
N GLY A 168 -16.55 18.02 -16.46
CA GLY A 168 -15.98 17.19 -17.53
C GLY A 168 -14.44 17.29 -17.71
N ASP A 169 -13.77 18.17 -16.96
CA ASP A 169 -12.34 18.39 -17.01
C ASP A 169 -11.53 17.40 -16.13
N ASN A 170 -12.17 16.80 -15.12
CA ASN A 170 -11.58 15.76 -14.26
C ASN A 170 -11.55 14.38 -14.95
N SER A 171 -12.54 14.08 -15.79
CA SER A 171 -12.62 12.82 -16.55
C SER A 171 -11.50 12.69 -17.60
N ARG A 172 -11.01 13.82 -18.15
CA ARG A 172 -9.90 13.88 -19.13
C ARG A 172 -8.53 13.51 -18.55
N ARG A 173 -8.40 13.51 -17.22
CA ARG A 173 -7.12 13.32 -16.51
C ARG A 173 -6.89 11.87 -16.06
N HIS A 174 -7.95 11.11 -15.78
CA HIS A 174 -7.89 9.69 -15.38
C HIS A 174 -7.24 8.78 -16.43
N VAL A 175 -7.41 9.12 -17.71
CA VAL A 175 -6.90 8.27 -18.80
C VAL A 175 -5.50 8.68 -19.26
N THR A 176 -5.12 9.93 -18.99
CA THR A 176 -3.82 10.53 -19.36
C THR A 176 -2.74 10.38 -18.29
N LEU A 177 -3.01 9.55 -17.27
CA LEU A 177 -2.18 9.34 -16.08
C LEU A 177 -0.72 8.95 -16.32
N PHE A 178 -0.46 8.34 -17.46
CA PHE A 178 0.88 7.94 -17.84
C PHE A 178 1.38 8.68 -19.09
N GLY A 179 0.67 9.71 -19.56
CA GLY A 179 1.03 10.45 -20.78
C GLY A 179 2.43 11.08 -20.70
N ARG A 180 3.28 10.89 -21.71
CA ARG A 180 4.61 11.52 -21.81
C ARG A 180 4.54 13.04 -21.95
N HIS A 181 3.40 13.56 -22.41
CA HIS A 181 3.09 15.00 -22.47
C HIS A 181 2.15 15.47 -21.35
N SER A 182 1.87 14.64 -20.33
CA SER A 182 1.20 15.15 -19.14
C SER A 182 2.18 16.06 -18.41
N HIS A 183 2.17 17.35 -18.77
CA HIS A 183 2.83 18.36 -17.97
C HIS A 183 2.28 18.24 -16.56
N GLN A 184 3.15 17.80 -15.65
CA GLN A 184 3.00 18.04 -14.23
C GLN A 184 2.67 19.52 -14.10
N LEU A 185 1.43 19.87 -13.71
CA LEU A 185 0.98 21.11 -13.08
C LEU A 185 -0.54 21.17 -13.24
N SER A 186 -1.26 20.84 -12.17
CA SER A 186 -2.71 21.01 -12.10
C SER A 186 -3.09 22.49 -12.29
N HIS A 187 -4.07 22.78 -13.12
CA HIS A 187 -4.96 23.89 -12.84
C HIS A 187 -6.35 23.28 -12.81
N SER A 188 -6.94 23.15 -11.62
CA SER A 188 -8.39 23.07 -11.50
C SER A 188 -8.82 24.19 -10.58
N HIS A 189 -9.88 24.88 -10.99
CA HIS A 189 -10.45 25.99 -10.24
C HIS A 189 -11.18 25.47 -8.99
N HIS A 190 -10.81 26.10 -7.86
CA HIS A 190 -11.52 26.42 -6.62
C HIS A 190 -12.68 25.53 -6.14
N HIS A 191 -12.63 25.09 -4.87
CA HIS A 191 -13.10 25.87 -3.72
C HIS A 191 -12.50 25.37 -2.41
N GLN A 192 -12.41 26.28 -1.43
CA GLN A 192 -11.84 26.09 -0.10
C GLN A 192 -12.63 25.03 0.69
N PHE A 193 -11.97 23.95 1.09
CA PHE A 193 -12.55 23.03 2.06
C PHE A 193 -12.16 23.45 3.48
N LYS A 194 -13.20 23.73 4.28
CA LYS A 194 -13.13 23.91 5.72
C LYS A 194 -12.51 22.65 6.34
N ARG A 195 -11.64 22.89 7.32
CA ARG A 195 -11.06 21.90 8.22
C ARG A 195 -12.18 21.08 8.87
N HIS A 196 -12.48 19.91 8.34
CA HIS A 196 -13.13 18.88 9.13
C HIS A 196 -12.06 18.21 9.98
N LEU A 197 -12.16 18.47 11.28
CA LEU A 197 -11.45 17.77 12.34
C LEU A 197 -11.61 16.26 12.10
N LEU A 198 -10.49 15.59 11.92
CA LEU A 198 -10.41 14.15 11.97
C LEU A 198 -10.78 13.74 13.39
N GLU A 199 -11.65 12.75 13.52
CA GLU A 199 -11.96 12.15 14.81
C GLU A 199 -10.69 11.68 15.53
N GLU A 200 -10.74 11.78 16.85
CA GLU A 200 -9.70 11.39 17.79
C GLU A 200 -9.17 9.98 17.48
N ARG A 201 -7.85 9.93 17.24
CA ARG A 201 -7.08 8.75 16.84
C ARG A 201 -6.97 7.78 18.01
N GLY A 202 -8.05 7.07 18.32
CA GLY A 202 -8.20 6.51 19.67
C GLY A 202 -8.43 7.66 20.64
N LEU A 203 -9.15 7.40 21.72
CA LEU A 203 -9.16 8.36 22.81
C LEU A 203 -7.70 8.72 23.12
N ASP A 204 -7.40 10.01 23.28
CA ASP A 204 -6.26 10.47 24.08
C ASP A 204 -6.52 10.03 25.53
N ASP A 205 -6.69 8.72 25.73
CA ASP A 205 -6.77 8.09 27.04
C ASP A 205 -5.36 8.20 27.56
N ASP A 206 -5.13 9.15 28.44
CA ASP A 206 -3.88 9.38 29.16
C ASP A 206 -3.53 8.21 30.09
N LYS A 207 -4.11 7.01 29.87
CA LYS A 207 -4.00 5.85 30.71
C LYS A 207 -3.59 4.59 29.95
N LEU A 208 -2.70 3.84 30.56
CA LEU A 208 -2.39 2.44 30.25
C LEU A 208 -3.11 1.55 31.27
N LYS A 209 -3.82 0.53 30.78
CA LYS A 209 -4.62 -0.37 31.62
C LYS A 209 -4.07 -1.78 31.55
N PHE A 210 -3.43 -2.24 32.62
CA PHE A 210 -2.89 -3.59 32.69
C PHE A 210 -3.91 -4.53 33.34
N LYS A 211 -4.25 -5.60 32.61
CA LYS A 211 -5.15 -6.66 33.08
C LYS A 211 -4.38 -7.94 33.30
N VAL A 212 -4.23 -8.34 34.56
CA VAL A 212 -3.54 -9.58 34.95
C VAL A 212 -4.57 -10.71 35.08
N PRO A 213 -4.48 -11.79 34.28
CA PRO A 213 -5.40 -12.92 34.41
C PRO A 213 -5.31 -13.56 35.81
N GLY A 214 -6.45 -13.72 36.48
CA GLY A 214 -6.55 -14.35 37.80
C GLY A 214 -6.30 -13.43 39.01
N ALA A 215 -6.00 -12.15 38.79
CA ALA A 215 -5.99 -11.15 39.86
C ALA A 215 -7.44 -10.76 40.26
N PRO A 216 -7.69 -10.26 41.50
CA PRO A 216 -8.96 -9.66 41.87
C PRO A 216 -9.33 -8.57 40.86
N ALA A 217 -10.62 -8.25 40.71
CA ALA A 217 -11.11 -7.21 39.80
C ALA A 217 -10.60 -5.81 40.20
N GLY A 218 -9.36 -5.52 39.85
CA GLY A 218 -8.69 -4.23 39.94
C GLY A 218 -7.85 -4.06 38.68
N GLU A 219 -8.15 -3.03 37.91
CA GLU A 219 -7.32 -2.65 36.76
C GLU A 219 -6.12 -1.85 37.28
N ASN A 220 -4.89 -2.26 36.94
CA ASN A 220 -3.72 -1.43 37.23
C ASN A 220 -3.66 -0.35 36.15
N ILE A 221 -3.91 0.90 36.56
CA ILE A 221 -4.02 2.05 35.66
C ILE A 221 -2.81 2.95 35.88
N TYR A 222 -2.05 3.23 34.82
CA TYR A 222 -0.91 4.13 34.85
C TYR A 222 -1.17 5.32 33.94
N GLU A 223 -0.92 6.52 34.45
CA GLU A 223 -1.00 7.74 33.66
C GLU A 223 0.21 7.88 32.75
N ILE A 224 -0.03 8.36 31.53
CA ILE A 224 0.97 8.64 30.52
C ILE A 224 0.78 10.06 30.00
N GLU A 225 1.88 10.78 29.85
CA GLU A 225 1.89 12.03 29.09
C GLU A 225 1.98 11.66 27.61
N VAL A 226 0.86 11.77 26.90
CA VAL A 226 0.83 11.58 25.45
C VAL A 226 1.34 12.87 24.80
N PRO A 227 2.52 12.87 24.15
CA PRO A 227 3.05 14.11 23.58
C PRO A 227 2.13 14.65 22.50
N TYR A 228 2.02 15.98 22.44
CA TYR A 228 1.29 16.65 21.38
C TYR A 228 1.88 16.28 20.02
N ASN A 229 1.01 15.81 19.13
CA ASN A 229 1.40 15.46 17.77
C ASN A 229 1.32 16.70 16.87
N PRO A 230 2.43 17.14 16.25
CA PRO A 230 2.38 18.25 15.32
C PRO A 230 1.49 17.91 14.13
N THR A 231 0.76 18.90 13.67
CA THR A 231 0.04 18.91 12.41
C THR A 231 0.91 19.55 11.33
N LEU A 232 0.51 19.40 10.06
CA LEU A 232 1.19 20.10 8.96
C LEU A 232 1.17 21.62 9.13
N ALA A 233 0.17 22.17 9.83
CA ALA A 233 0.08 23.60 10.09
C ALA A 233 1.13 24.08 11.12
N ASP A 234 1.68 23.16 11.92
CA ASP A 234 2.70 23.48 12.92
C ASP A 234 4.11 23.55 12.32
N ILE A 235 4.28 23.06 11.08
CA ILE A 235 5.53 23.19 10.32
C ILE A 235 5.59 24.63 9.78
N LYS A 236 6.29 25.50 10.52
CA LYS A 236 6.43 26.93 10.19
C LYS A 236 7.60 27.23 9.25
N ASP A 237 8.58 26.32 9.19
CA ASP A 237 9.78 26.46 8.40
C ASP A 237 9.61 25.72 7.07
N ASP A 238 9.66 26.48 5.97
CA ASP A 238 9.55 25.93 4.60
C ASP A 238 10.78 25.04 4.25
N ASP A 239 11.89 25.15 4.99
CA ASP A 239 13.09 24.31 4.85
C ASP A 239 13.12 23.10 5.82
N ASN A 240 12.01 22.83 6.52
CA ASN A 240 11.93 21.69 7.43
C ASN A 240 12.17 20.36 6.69
N GLU A 241 13.07 19.53 7.21
CA GLU A 241 13.46 18.24 6.61
C GLU A 241 12.26 17.30 6.33
N LEU A 242 11.17 17.39 7.10
CA LEU A 242 9.95 16.62 6.84
C LEU A 242 9.32 16.93 5.48
N LEU A 243 9.49 18.15 5.00
CA LEU A 243 8.97 18.61 3.71
C LEU A 243 9.77 18.05 2.53
N GLU A 244 10.96 17.47 2.74
CA GLU A 244 11.75 16.88 1.66
C GLU A 244 11.16 15.58 1.12
N LYS A 245 10.41 14.83 1.95
CA LYS A 245 9.97 13.47 1.63
C LYS A 245 8.52 13.22 2.03
N VAL A 246 7.60 13.66 1.18
CA VAL A 246 6.16 13.37 1.24
C VAL A 246 5.84 12.12 0.44
N VAL A 247 5.07 11.20 1.03
CA VAL A 247 4.62 9.97 0.36
C VAL A 247 3.19 10.11 -0.15
N LEU A 248 3.00 9.85 -1.44
CA LEU A 248 1.72 9.99 -2.12
C LEU A 248 1.38 8.70 -2.85
N ILE A 249 0.08 8.38 -2.99
CA ILE A 249 -0.33 7.38 -4.00
C ILE A 249 0.03 7.95 -5.37
N ARG A 250 0.82 7.21 -6.15
CA ARG A 250 1.42 7.73 -7.38
C ARG A 250 0.37 8.14 -8.40
N LEU A 251 -0.67 7.33 -8.57
CA LEU A 251 -1.73 7.52 -9.55
C LEU A 251 -3.08 7.50 -8.82
N ARG A 252 -3.44 8.63 -8.22
CA ARG A 252 -4.62 8.73 -7.35
C ARG A 252 -5.93 8.41 -8.09
N ASP A 253 -6.03 8.83 -9.34
CA ASP A 253 -7.21 8.60 -10.16
C ASP A 253 -7.31 7.12 -10.58
N ASP A 254 -6.18 6.40 -10.70
CA ASP A 254 -6.17 4.98 -11.10
C ASP A 254 -6.40 4.06 -9.90
N CYS A 255 -7.55 3.40 -9.91
CA CYS A 255 -7.91 2.42 -8.91
C CYS A 255 -7.04 1.15 -8.93
N TRP A 256 -6.36 0.87 -10.04
CA TRP A 256 -5.63 -0.37 -10.30
C TRP A 256 -4.31 -0.49 -9.53
N ILE A 257 -3.68 0.64 -9.20
CA ILE A 257 -2.26 0.69 -8.84
C ILE A 257 -2.07 1.17 -7.39
N PRO A 258 -1.61 0.28 -6.48
CA PRO A 258 -1.37 0.64 -5.07
C PRO A 258 0.02 1.26 -4.83
N VAL A 259 0.76 1.62 -5.88
CA VAL A 259 2.15 2.11 -5.76
C VAL A 259 2.19 3.54 -5.23
N VAL A 260 3.17 3.81 -4.38
CA VAL A 260 3.44 5.14 -3.86
C VAL A 260 4.62 5.82 -4.56
N THR A 261 4.70 7.14 -4.44
CA THR A 261 5.84 7.95 -4.85
C THR A 261 6.29 8.83 -3.68
N VAL A 262 7.59 9.07 -3.59
CA VAL A 262 8.16 10.05 -2.65
C VAL A 262 8.46 11.33 -3.44
N LYS A 263 8.06 12.48 -2.90
CA LYS A 263 8.30 13.79 -3.52
C LYS A 263 8.63 14.84 -2.46
N LYS A 264 9.38 15.87 -2.86
CA LYS A 264 9.51 17.10 -2.08
C LYS A 264 8.16 17.82 -2.05
N PHE A 265 7.77 18.27 -0.87
CA PHE A 265 6.58 19.05 -0.62
C PHE A 265 6.60 20.34 -1.44
N ILE A 266 5.46 20.66 -2.03
CA ILE A 266 5.18 21.98 -2.59
C ILE A 266 3.79 22.40 -2.12
N LYS A 267 3.55 23.69 -1.89
CA LYS A 267 2.27 24.19 -1.34
C LYS A 267 1.05 23.72 -2.15
N LYS A 268 1.20 23.61 -3.48
CA LYS A 268 0.22 23.04 -4.41
C LYS A 268 -0.24 21.61 -4.07
N MET A 269 0.56 20.83 -3.33
CA MET A 269 0.15 19.51 -2.85
C MET A 269 -0.99 19.59 -1.85
N LEU A 270 -1.09 20.63 -1.02
CA LEU A 270 -2.21 20.78 -0.09
C LEU A 270 -3.55 21.02 -0.80
N GLU A 271 -3.51 21.54 -2.02
CA GLU A 271 -4.68 21.70 -2.88
C GLU A 271 -5.06 20.38 -3.58
N LEU A 272 -4.09 19.48 -3.74
CA LEU A 272 -4.23 18.25 -4.53
C LEU A 272 -4.39 16.98 -3.70
N TYR A 273 -3.93 17.00 -2.44
CA TYR A 273 -3.83 15.84 -1.57
C TYR A 273 -4.28 16.19 -0.17
N LYS A 274 -4.98 15.26 0.48
CA LYS A 274 -5.23 15.32 1.92
C LYS A 274 -3.99 14.75 2.61
N LEU A 275 -3.06 15.60 2.99
CA LEU A 275 -1.82 15.18 3.65
C LEU A 275 -2.00 15.11 5.17
N GLN A 276 -1.32 14.15 5.79
CA GLN A 276 -1.33 13.96 7.24
C GLN A 276 0.06 13.63 7.76
N MET A 277 0.29 14.05 9.01
CA MET A 277 1.41 13.59 9.83
C MET A 277 1.10 12.19 10.36
N GLU A 278 1.99 11.25 10.04
CA GLU A 278 1.87 9.83 10.36
C GLU A 278 3.06 9.36 11.20
N HIS A 279 2.78 8.52 12.20
CA HIS A 279 3.78 7.84 13.01
C HIS A 279 4.13 6.51 12.37
N LEU A 280 5.40 6.13 12.24
CA LEU A 280 5.76 4.81 11.69
C LEU A 280 5.30 3.66 12.60
N VAL A 281 5.49 3.82 13.91
CA VAL A 281 4.95 2.93 14.95
C VAL A 281 3.75 3.63 15.58
N ASP A 282 2.57 3.05 15.48
CA ASP A 282 1.36 3.69 16.00
C ASP A 282 1.32 3.64 17.53
N LYS A 283 0.76 4.70 18.16
CA LYS A 283 0.53 4.75 19.61
C LYS A 283 -0.25 3.51 20.10
N SER A 284 -1.23 3.05 19.33
CA SER A 284 -2.00 1.83 19.65
C SER A 284 -1.15 0.57 19.66
N THR A 285 -0.11 0.48 18.80
CA THR A 285 0.80 -0.67 18.78
C THR A 285 1.66 -0.72 20.05
N LEU A 286 2.20 0.43 20.48
CA LEU A 286 2.98 0.50 21.73
C LEU A 286 2.11 0.21 22.97
N ARG A 287 0.89 0.76 23.02
CA ARG A 287 -0.08 0.43 24.09
C ARG A 287 -0.39 -1.06 24.14
N ALA A 288 -0.70 -1.67 23.00
CA ALA A 288 -0.97 -3.10 22.92
C ALA A 288 0.23 -3.94 23.40
N TRP A 289 1.47 -3.51 23.13
CA TRP A 289 2.65 -4.19 23.67
C TRP A 289 2.68 -4.11 25.20
N TYR A 290 2.50 -2.93 25.80
CA TYR A 290 2.44 -2.78 27.25
C TYR A 290 1.39 -3.70 27.88
N GLU A 291 0.17 -3.68 27.35
CA GLU A 291 -0.93 -4.53 27.86
C GLU A 291 -0.63 -6.03 27.74
N ASN A 292 0.00 -6.46 26.64
CA ASN A 292 0.37 -7.87 26.47
C ASN A 292 1.60 -8.26 27.29
N SER A 293 2.44 -7.30 27.67
CA SER A 293 3.70 -7.58 28.36
C SER A 293 3.50 -8.27 29.72
N VAL A 294 2.44 -7.90 30.45
CA VAL A 294 2.11 -8.53 31.75
C VAL A 294 1.52 -9.92 31.62
N ILE A 295 0.99 -10.26 30.44
CA ILE A 295 0.42 -11.57 30.14
C ILE A 295 1.51 -12.49 29.54
N GLY A 296 2.57 -11.91 28.98
CA GLY A 296 3.64 -12.67 28.31
C GLY A 296 3.18 -13.26 26.98
N LYS A 297 2.21 -12.61 26.31
CA LYS A 297 1.68 -13.06 25.02
C LYS A 297 2.22 -12.25 23.85
N LEU A 298 2.43 -12.94 22.74
CA LEU A 298 2.70 -12.34 21.43
C LEU A 298 1.37 -12.10 20.69
N PRO A 299 1.32 -11.16 19.73
CA PRO A 299 0.12 -10.92 18.93
C PRO A 299 -0.44 -12.16 18.24
N SER A 300 0.41 -13.10 17.82
CA SER A 300 0.02 -14.41 17.27
C SER A 300 -0.73 -15.31 18.25
N GLY A 301 -0.71 -14.98 19.55
CA GLY A 301 -1.26 -15.79 20.63
C GLY A 301 -0.24 -16.73 21.27
N ALA A 302 0.96 -16.85 20.71
CA ALA A 302 2.06 -17.60 21.30
C ALA A 302 2.55 -16.95 22.61
N ALA A 303 3.17 -17.75 23.48
CA ALA A 303 3.86 -17.23 24.65
C ALA A 303 5.21 -16.61 24.23
N SER A 304 5.58 -15.49 24.84
CA SER A 304 6.91 -14.90 24.68
C SER A 304 7.99 -15.82 25.25
N LYS A 305 9.15 -15.87 24.59
CA LYS A 305 10.33 -16.59 25.11
C LYS A 305 10.86 -16.00 26.41
N TYR A 306 10.55 -14.74 26.69
CA TYR A 306 10.96 -14.02 27.89
C TYR A 306 9.94 -14.10 29.02
N GLY A 307 8.78 -14.72 28.77
CA GLY A 307 7.70 -14.80 29.73
C GLY A 307 7.02 -13.45 30.01
N PRO A 308 6.04 -13.44 30.93
CA PRO A 308 5.38 -12.20 31.35
C PRO A 308 6.33 -11.30 32.15
N ILE A 309 6.21 -9.99 31.93
CA ILE A 309 6.81 -8.99 32.81
C ILE A 309 5.95 -8.88 34.07
N PRO A 310 6.48 -9.20 35.27
CA PRO A 310 5.69 -9.19 36.49
C PRO A 310 5.06 -7.81 36.76
N ILE A 311 3.83 -7.75 37.28
CA ILE A 311 3.18 -6.47 37.58
C ILE A 311 3.99 -5.62 38.58
N VAL A 312 4.67 -6.29 39.52
CA VAL A 312 5.56 -5.64 40.49
C VAL A 312 6.73 -4.90 39.83
N PHE A 313 7.15 -5.31 38.63
CA PHE A 313 8.11 -4.54 37.85
C PHE A 313 7.51 -3.18 37.46
N TRP A 314 6.29 -3.18 36.90
CA TRP A 314 5.61 -1.97 36.45
C TRP A 314 5.23 -1.03 37.59
N GLU A 315 4.87 -1.56 38.76
CA GLU A 315 4.67 -0.76 39.98
C GLU A 315 5.96 -0.05 40.40
N ARG A 316 7.05 -0.80 40.58
CA ARG A 316 8.32 -0.25 41.06
C ARG A 316 8.97 0.69 40.06
N ILE A 317 8.84 0.43 38.77
CA ILE A 317 9.47 1.26 37.73
C ILE A 317 8.78 2.62 37.58
N ASN A 318 7.49 2.69 37.91
CA ASN A 318 6.72 3.92 37.87
C ASN A 318 7.20 4.94 38.92
N ASP A 319 7.82 4.47 40.00
CA ASP A 319 8.37 5.29 41.07
C ASP A 319 9.84 5.72 40.83
N ILE A 320 10.45 5.28 39.72
CA ILE A 320 11.84 5.64 39.37
C ILE A 320 11.84 6.88 38.49
N ASN A 321 12.54 7.92 38.94
CA ASN A 321 12.87 9.08 38.10
C ASN A 321 14.07 8.76 37.22
N PHE A 322 13.84 8.36 35.97
CA PHE A 322 14.89 8.04 35.02
C PHE A 322 15.69 9.25 34.54
N ALA A 323 15.16 10.47 34.64
CA ALA A 323 15.84 11.67 34.18
C ALA A 323 17.13 11.97 34.96
N VAL A 324 17.26 11.44 36.18
CA VAL A 324 18.42 11.63 37.06
C VAL A 324 19.28 10.37 37.25
N GLU A 325 18.91 9.24 36.62
CA GLU A 325 19.68 8.01 36.74
C GLU A 325 21.03 8.13 36.01
N PRO A 326 22.14 7.64 36.61
CA PRO A 326 23.44 7.67 35.96
C PRO A 326 23.44 6.95 34.61
N GLY A 327 23.90 7.64 33.56
CA GLY A 327 23.98 7.10 32.21
C GLY A 327 22.65 7.09 31.46
N VAL A 328 21.66 7.89 31.87
CA VAL A 328 20.40 8.03 31.16
C VAL A 328 20.61 8.40 29.68
N PRO A 329 20.02 7.63 28.73
CA PRO A 329 20.12 7.95 27.32
C PRO A 329 19.25 9.17 26.98
N ASN A 330 19.78 10.08 26.15
CA ASN A 330 19.02 11.23 25.65
C ASN A 330 17.72 10.80 24.94
N LEU A 331 16.67 11.58 25.15
CA LEU A 331 15.45 11.43 24.37
C LEU A 331 15.67 11.95 22.94
N PRO A 332 15.03 11.34 21.93
CA PRO A 332 15.07 11.88 20.58
C PRO A 332 14.46 13.31 20.57
N GLY A 333 15.09 14.23 19.84
CA GLY A 333 14.73 15.66 19.89
C GLY A 333 15.33 16.45 21.07
N SER A 334 16.08 15.80 21.96
CA SER A 334 16.83 16.40 23.07
C SER A 334 18.34 16.19 22.85
N GLU A 335 18.87 16.78 21.78
CA GLU A 335 20.26 16.59 21.33
C GLU A 335 21.29 17.14 22.35
N ASP A 336 20.88 18.13 23.15
CA ASP A 336 21.64 18.73 24.25
C ASP A 336 21.44 18.02 25.61
N GLY A 337 20.52 17.05 25.68
CA GLY A 337 20.17 16.32 26.90
C GLY A 337 19.38 17.13 27.92
N LEU A 338 18.99 18.38 27.63
CA LEU A 338 18.32 19.29 28.57
C LEU A 338 16.85 18.94 28.79
N PHE A 339 16.22 18.26 27.82
CA PHE A 339 14.86 17.77 27.93
C PHE A 339 14.85 16.27 28.26
N GLN A 340 14.24 15.91 29.39
CA GLN A 340 14.13 14.53 29.88
C GLN A 340 12.75 14.33 30.52
N PHE A 341 12.16 13.15 30.28
CA PHE A 341 10.98 12.70 31.02
C PHE A 341 11.40 11.79 32.17
N GLU A 342 10.72 11.90 33.30
CA GLU A 342 11.03 11.12 34.50
C GLU A 342 10.57 9.66 34.35
N ARG A 343 9.35 9.44 33.85
CA ARG A 343 8.72 8.12 33.81
C ARG A 343 9.04 7.37 32.52
N LEU A 344 9.25 6.04 32.62
CA LEU A 344 9.57 5.20 31.45
C LEU A 344 8.50 5.32 30.34
N PHE A 345 7.21 5.31 30.70
CA PHE A 345 6.14 5.37 29.71
C PHE A 345 6.27 6.62 28.83
N ASP A 346 6.36 7.80 29.44
CA ASP A 346 6.52 9.09 28.74
C ASP A 346 7.75 9.08 27.83
N ARG A 347 8.88 8.54 28.32
CA ARG A 347 10.12 8.39 27.54
C ARG A 347 9.93 7.54 26.29
N THR A 348 9.19 6.43 26.36
CA THR A 348 8.91 5.59 25.19
C THR A 348 7.89 6.20 24.23
N PHE A 349 6.89 6.94 24.73
CA PHE A 349 5.92 7.64 23.89
C PHE A 349 6.56 8.82 23.15
N GLU A 350 7.52 9.52 23.76
CA GLU A 350 8.33 10.55 23.08
C GLU A 350 9.09 9.99 21.88
N CYS A 351 9.53 8.74 21.95
CA CYS A 351 10.22 8.09 20.83
C CYS A 351 9.34 7.89 19.59
N LEU A 352 8.00 7.87 19.74
CA LEU A 352 7.06 7.79 18.63
C LEU A 352 6.95 9.11 17.84
N GLY A 353 7.38 10.22 18.43
CA GLY A 353 7.34 11.55 17.85
C GLY A 353 6.50 12.53 18.68
N SER A 354 6.96 13.79 18.69
CA SER A 354 6.33 14.91 19.37
C SER A 354 6.60 16.21 18.58
N GLN A 355 6.18 17.36 19.11
CA GLN A 355 6.60 18.66 18.57
C GLN A 355 8.14 18.84 18.59
N ARG A 356 8.83 18.26 19.58
CA ARG A 356 10.31 18.31 19.70
C ARG A 356 10.97 17.22 18.86
N ASN A 357 10.41 16.02 18.87
CA ASN A 357 10.85 14.88 18.06
C ASN A 357 10.05 14.78 16.75
N TYR A 358 9.95 15.87 16.00
CA TYR A 358 9.15 15.88 14.77
C TYR A 358 9.77 15.01 13.66
N LYS A 359 11.09 14.75 13.72
CA LYS A 359 11.82 13.94 12.74
C LYS A 359 11.35 12.47 12.69
N ALA A 360 10.67 12.00 13.74
CA ALA A 360 10.08 10.65 13.77
C ALA A 360 8.87 10.46 12.83
N PHE A 361 8.22 11.56 12.42
CA PHE A 361 7.03 11.50 11.57
C PHE A 361 7.35 11.35 10.08
N MET A 362 6.35 10.91 9.33
CA MET A 362 6.27 11.03 7.87
C MET A 362 5.07 11.86 7.47
N ILE A 363 5.19 12.59 6.36
CA ILE A 363 4.04 13.23 5.71
C ILE A 363 3.55 12.27 4.63
N VAL A 364 2.30 11.85 4.75
CA VAL A 364 1.71 10.86 3.85
C VAL A 364 0.31 11.27 3.39
N ASP A 365 -0.14 10.71 2.28
CA ASP A 365 -1.54 10.76 1.88
C ASP A 365 -2.43 10.14 2.98
N ALA A 366 -3.49 10.85 3.37
CA ALA A 366 -4.45 10.43 4.38
C ALA A 366 -5.03 9.04 4.11
N GLU A 367 -5.20 8.67 2.84
CA GLU A 367 -5.69 7.35 2.44
C GLU A 367 -4.76 6.23 2.96
N ILE A 368 -3.44 6.44 2.86
CA ILE A 368 -2.44 5.48 3.33
C ILE A 368 -2.45 5.42 4.86
N ASN A 369 -2.43 6.58 5.52
CA ASN A 369 -2.40 6.67 6.98
C ASN A 369 -3.62 5.99 7.62
N GLN A 370 -4.80 6.23 7.05
CA GLN A 370 -6.02 5.62 7.55
C GLN A 370 -6.03 4.11 7.34
N ALA A 371 -5.69 3.63 6.14
CA ALA A 371 -5.63 2.19 5.87
C ALA A 371 -4.64 1.51 6.82
N LYS A 372 -3.48 2.14 7.08
CA LYS A 372 -2.50 1.66 8.03
C LYS A 372 -3.09 1.47 9.43
N ASN A 373 -3.86 2.43 9.94
CA ASN A 373 -4.49 2.33 11.25
C ASN A 373 -5.39 1.07 11.39
N TYR A 374 -6.11 0.67 10.33
CA TYR A 374 -6.88 -0.58 10.34
C TYR A 374 -5.96 -1.81 10.26
N VAL A 375 -5.01 -1.80 9.32
CA VAL A 375 -4.10 -2.91 9.06
C VAL A 375 -3.24 -3.25 10.28
N MET A 376 -2.71 -2.25 10.98
CA MET A 376 -1.90 -2.41 12.20
C MET A 376 -2.72 -2.95 13.39
N ARG A 377 -4.05 -2.90 13.32
CA ARG A 377 -4.95 -3.47 14.33
C ARG A 377 -5.54 -4.81 13.90
N PHE A 378 -5.00 -5.41 12.84
CA PHE A 378 -5.51 -6.65 12.22
C PHE A 378 -6.94 -6.53 11.68
N ASN A 379 -7.46 -5.30 11.56
CA ASN A 379 -8.81 -5.05 11.11
C ASN A 379 -8.90 -5.04 9.58
N ARG A 380 -10.06 -5.44 9.09
CA ARG A 380 -10.39 -5.45 7.67
C ARG A 380 -10.83 -4.05 7.21
N PHE A 381 -10.33 -3.60 6.05
CA PHE A 381 -10.68 -2.30 5.46
C PHE A 381 -10.82 -2.38 3.93
N PRO A 382 -12.03 -2.27 3.36
CA PRO A 382 -13.32 -2.03 4.05
C PRO A 382 -13.76 -3.21 4.92
N ALA A 383 -14.53 -2.92 5.97
CA ALA A 383 -15.15 -3.93 6.83
C ALA A 383 -16.14 -4.81 6.03
N GLU A 384 -16.42 -6.00 6.55
CA GLU A 384 -17.25 -7.00 5.85
C GLU A 384 -18.66 -6.49 5.52
N ASN A 385 -19.35 -5.92 6.52
CA ASN A 385 -20.69 -5.36 6.34
C ASN A 385 -20.70 -4.17 5.37
N SER A 386 -19.63 -3.37 5.38
CA SER A 386 -19.50 -2.25 4.42
C SER A 386 -19.38 -2.77 2.98
N LEU A 387 -18.67 -3.88 2.77
CA LEU A 387 -18.51 -4.43 1.42
C LEU A 387 -19.83 -5.00 0.89
N GLN A 388 -20.64 -5.64 1.75
CA GLN A 388 -22.00 -6.01 1.39
C GLN A 388 -22.82 -4.76 1.04
N LYS A 389 -22.90 -3.77 1.94
CA LYS A 389 -23.66 -2.52 1.73
C LYS A 389 -23.31 -1.83 0.41
N TYR A 390 -22.03 -1.77 0.04
CA TYR A 390 -21.55 -1.00 -1.11
C TYR A 390 -21.50 -1.76 -2.45
N VAL A 391 -21.40 -3.09 -2.42
CA VAL A 391 -21.31 -3.88 -3.67
C VAL A 391 -22.65 -4.52 -4.03
N GLU A 392 -23.49 -4.81 -3.05
CA GLU A 392 -24.83 -5.38 -3.26
C GLU A 392 -25.73 -4.43 -4.06
N ARG A 393 -26.45 -5.01 -5.03
CA ARG A 393 -27.28 -4.30 -6.00
C ARG A 393 -28.75 -4.71 -5.93
N ASP A 394 -29.16 -5.46 -4.91
CA ASP A 394 -30.51 -6.04 -4.77
C ASP A 394 -31.59 -5.00 -4.34
N GLY A 395 -31.45 -3.74 -4.76
CA GLY A 395 -32.37 -2.65 -4.42
C GLY A 395 -32.37 -1.51 -5.45
N GLU A 396 -33.21 -0.49 -5.22
CA GLU A 396 -33.41 0.66 -6.13
C GLU A 396 -32.27 1.70 -6.07
N LYS A 397 -31.01 1.27 -6.18
CA LYS A 397 -29.87 2.19 -6.27
C LYS A 397 -29.72 2.73 -7.69
N SER A 398 -29.49 4.04 -7.83
CA SER A 398 -29.14 4.62 -9.13
C SER A 398 -27.78 4.12 -9.62
N LYS A 399 -27.53 4.19 -10.93
CA LYS A 399 -26.25 3.80 -11.54
C LYS A 399 -25.07 4.60 -10.96
N GLU A 400 -25.28 5.89 -10.70
CA GLU A 400 -24.32 6.80 -10.11
C GLU A 400 -23.97 6.41 -8.68
N THR A 401 -24.99 6.01 -7.89
CA THR A 401 -24.80 5.53 -6.51
C THR A 401 -23.98 4.25 -6.50
N ILE A 402 -24.35 3.27 -7.32
CA ILE A 402 -23.62 2.00 -7.45
C ILE A 402 -22.16 2.27 -7.82
N LYS A 403 -21.92 3.15 -8.79
CA LYS A 403 -20.56 3.51 -9.19
C LYS A 403 -19.75 4.10 -8.03
N ALA A 404 -20.29 5.11 -7.35
CA ALA A 404 -19.59 5.78 -6.25
C ALA A 404 -19.29 4.82 -5.08
N GLU A 405 -20.21 3.91 -4.77
CA GLU A 405 -20.00 2.89 -3.74
C GLU A 405 -18.94 1.85 -4.13
N GLN A 406 -18.92 1.40 -5.38
CA GLN A 406 -17.89 0.49 -5.88
C GLN A 406 -16.52 1.15 -5.91
N GLU A 407 -16.42 2.43 -6.32
CA GLU A 407 -15.18 3.20 -6.29
C GLU A 407 -14.60 3.28 -4.87
N LYS A 408 -15.45 3.49 -3.86
CA LYS A 408 -15.04 3.46 -2.44
C LYS A 408 -14.43 2.13 -2.03
N VAL A 409 -15.00 1.01 -2.45
CA VAL A 409 -14.49 -0.33 -2.12
C VAL A 409 -13.12 -0.56 -2.75
N VAL A 410 -12.97 -0.29 -4.05
CA VAL A 410 -11.70 -0.47 -4.76
C VAL A 410 -10.62 0.42 -4.17
N LYS A 411 -10.96 1.68 -3.87
CA LYS A 411 -10.06 2.64 -3.24
C LYS A 411 -9.54 2.17 -1.88
N ARG A 412 -10.42 1.63 -1.02
CA ARG A 412 -10.04 1.13 0.31
C ARG A 412 -9.13 -0.10 0.22
N ILE A 413 -9.41 -1.03 -0.69
CA ILE A 413 -8.55 -2.20 -0.93
C ILE A 413 -7.17 -1.74 -1.47
N ARG A 414 -7.16 -0.81 -2.43
CA ARG A 414 -5.93 -0.20 -2.96
C ARG A 414 -5.11 0.43 -1.84
N ALA A 415 -5.73 1.25 -0.99
CA ALA A 415 -5.05 1.93 0.11
C ALA A 415 -4.42 0.93 1.09
N THR A 416 -5.11 -0.17 1.41
CA THR A 416 -4.57 -1.27 2.22
C THR A 416 -3.29 -1.86 1.62
N LEU A 417 -3.25 -2.08 0.31
CA LEU A 417 -2.03 -2.52 -0.38
C LEU A 417 -0.95 -1.42 -0.39
N SER A 418 -1.34 -0.15 -0.56
CA SER A 418 -0.42 1.00 -0.58
C SER A 418 0.35 1.18 0.73
N VAL A 419 -0.18 0.75 1.88
CA VAL A 419 0.54 0.75 3.16
C VAL A 419 1.89 0.03 3.06
N PHE A 420 1.93 -1.11 2.38
CA PHE A 420 3.16 -1.91 2.26
C PHE A 420 4.13 -1.31 1.26
N TRP A 421 3.63 -0.69 0.18
CA TRP A 421 4.45 0.11 -0.72
C TRP A 421 5.08 1.32 -0.01
N TYR A 422 4.32 1.97 0.88
CA TYR A 422 4.81 3.04 1.73
C TYR A 422 5.90 2.57 2.70
N LEU A 423 5.65 1.53 3.49
CA LEU A 423 6.60 1.02 4.47
C LEU A 423 7.87 0.44 3.82
N ALA A 424 7.78 0.02 2.55
CA ALA A 424 8.93 -0.42 1.76
C ALA A 424 9.79 0.73 1.22
N THR A 425 9.38 2.00 1.33
CA THR A 425 10.21 3.13 0.90
C THR A 425 11.48 3.24 1.79
N PRO A 426 12.65 3.60 1.22
CA PRO A 426 13.89 3.69 2.00
C PRO A 426 13.78 4.60 3.22
N THR A 427 13.10 5.75 3.08
CA THR A 427 12.88 6.71 4.17
C THR A 427 12.00 6.14 5.28
N ALA A 428 10.89 5.49 4.94
CA ALA A 428 10.01 4.89 5.95
C ALA A 428 10.75 3.79 6.72
N LYS A 429 11.52 2.95 6.01
CA LYS A 429 12.37 1.92 6.62
C LYS A 429 13.41 2.52 7.58
N GLU A 430 14.13 3.54 7.15
CA GLU A 430 15.15 4.22 7.98
C GLU A 430 14.54 4.79 9.26
N LYS A 431 13.44 5.54 9.13
CA LYS A 431 12.76 6.16 10.28
C LYS A 431 12.12 5.12 11.20
N LEU A 432 11.50 4.07 10.66
CA LEU A 432 10.96 2.96 11.46
C LEU A 432 12.06 2.31 12.31
N ASN A 433 13.21 1.99 11.70
CA ASN A 433 14.34 1.41 12.43
C ASN A 433 14.84 2.35 13.53
N LYS A 434 14.91 3.65 13.25
CA LYS A 434 15.31 4.66 14.24
C LYS A 434 14.33 4.70 15.42
N VAL A 435 13.03 4.80 15.18
CA VAL A 435 12.00 4.83 16.23
C VAL A 435 12.08 3.57 17.11
N VAL A 436 12.18 2.39 16.48
CA VAL A 436 12.30 1.12 17.22
C VAL A 436 13.58 1.06 18.05
N LYS A 437 14.71 1.54 17.52
CA LYS A 437 15.98 1.62 18.25
C LYS A 437 15.89 2.59 19.43
N ASP A 438 15.25 3.74 19.25
CA ASP A 438 15.10 4.75 20.30
C ASP A 438 14.23 4.19 21.45
N ILE A 439 13.10 3.53 21.15
CA ILE A 439 12.28 2.82 22.16
C ILE A 439 13.10 1.74 22.87
N HIS A 440 13.76 0.86 22.12
CA HIS A 440 14.57 -0.22 22.69
C HIS A 440 15.65 0.31 23.64
N THR A 441 16.29 1.44 23.30
CA THR A 441 17.32 2.05 24.13
C THR A 441 16.75 2.50 25.48
N GLN A 442 15.58 3.14 25.50
CA GLN A 442 14.92 3.54 26.74
C GLN A 442 14.49 2.32 27.57
N LEU A 443 13.92 1.29 26.93
CA LEU A 443 13.53 0.05 27.60
C LEU A 443 14.73 -0.71 28.19
N LYS A 444 15.84 -0.80 27.45
CA LYS A 444 17.04 -1.52 27.88
C LYS A 444 17.74 -0.81 29.04
N PHE A 445 17.77 0.51 29.01
CA PHE A 445 18.28 1.30 30.13
C PHE A 445 17.46 1.03 31.40
N ALA A 446 16.14 1.10 31.28
CA ALA A 446 15.24 0.88 32.41
C ALA A 446 15.30 -0.55 32.96
N GLU A 447 15.40 -1.55 32.08
CA GLU A 447 15.71 -2.94 32.43
C GLU A 447 17.00 -3.04 33.25
N GLY A 448 18.08 -2.36 32.83
CA GLY A 448 19.36 -2.36 33.53
C GLY A 448 19.28 -1.73 34.92
N VAL A 449 18.61 -0.58 35.05
CA VAL A 449 18.39 0.09 36.34
C VAL A 449 17.61 -0.81 37.29
N TYR A 450 16.51 -1.40 36.83
CA TYR A 450 15.70 -2.31 37.64
C TYR A 450 16.49 -3.55 38.07
N ASN A 451 17.13 -4.25 37.12
CA ASN A 451 17.86 -5.48 37.38
C ASN A 451 19.05 -5.28 38.32
N LYS A 452 19.64 -4.08 38.35
CA LYS A 452 20.68 -3.71 39.32
C LYS A 452 20.11 -3.54 40.73
N ARG A 453 18.92 -2.95 40.87
CA ARG A 453 18.24 -2.74 42.16
C ARG A 453 17.64 -4.04 42.71
N PHE A 454 17.16 -4.92 41.83
CA PHE A 454 16.46 -6.16 42.18
C PHE A 454 17.13 -7.38 41.51
N PRO A 455 18.33 -7.79 41.97
CA PRO A 455 19.14 -8.80 41.29
C PRO A 455 18.52 -10.21 41.26
N ASN A 456 17.55 -10.48 42.12
CA ASN A 456 16.84 -11.77 42.22
C ASN A 456 15.53 -11.81 41.41
N GLU A 457 15.10 -10.69 40.83
CA GLU A 457 13.82 -10.54 40.11
C GLU A 457 14.04 -10.00 38.69
N LYS A 458 15.12 -10.45 38.03
CA LYS A 458 15.53 -9.88 36.73
C LYS A 458 14.45 -10.04 35.66
N VAL A 459 14.29 -9.01 34.83
CA VAL A 459 13.39 -9.01 33.67
C VAL A 459 14.16 -8.82 32.36
N ARG A 460 13.55 -9.21 31.24
CA ARG A 460 14.03 -9.02 29.86
C ARG A 460 13.02 -8.22 29.06
N LEU A 461 12.91 -6.94 29.37
CA LEU A 461 11.91 -6.03 28.84
C LEU A 461 12.19 -5.64 27.38
N ALA A 462 13.43 -5.25 27.07
CA ALA A 462 13.78 -4.72 25.76
C ALA A 462 13.76 -5.81 24.68
N ASP A 463 14.24 -7.00 25.02
CA ASP A 463 14.23 -8.15 24.11
C ASP A 463 12.80 -8.63 23.83
N TYR A 464 11.93 -8.61 24.85
CA TYR A 464 10.51 -8.91 24.65
C TYR A 464 9.83 -7.89 23.74
N PHE A 465 10.11 -6.59 23.87
CA PHE A 465 9.58 -5.60 22.92
C PHE A 465 9.93 -5.93 21.47
N ILE A 466 11.19 -6.28 21.19
CA ILE A 466 11.62 -6.63 19.82
C ILE A 466 10.98 -7.93 19.34
N GLU A 467 10.88 -8.95 20.20
CA GLU A 467 10.18 -10.20 19.87
C GLU A 467 8.71 -9.93 19.53
N TRP A 468 8.02 -9.18 20.39
CA TRP A 468 6.61 -8.84 20.23
C TRP A 468 6.36 -8.04 18.97
N LEU A 469 7.19 -7.03 18.67
CA LEU A 469 7.01 -6.18 17.49
C LEU A 469 7.26 -6.93 16.18
N LYS A 470 8.22 -7.85 16.16
CA LYS A 470 8.46 -8.72 14.99
C LYS A 470 7.25 -9.63 14.74
N ASP A 471 6.75 -10.31 15.78
CA ASP A 471 5.55 -11.14 15.69
C ASP A 471 4.31 -10.31 15.28
N HIS A 472 4.18 -9.08 15.82
CA HIS A 472 3.13 -8.13 15.44
C HIS A 472 3.14 -7.87 13.93
N TYR A 473 4.29 -7.50 13.37
CA TYR A 473 4.39 -7.17 11.95
C TYR A 473 4.24 -8.39 11.02
N GLU A 474 4.69 -9.57 11.43
CA GLU A 474 4.41 -10.82 10.72
C GLU A 474 2.90 -11.10 10.69
N LYS A 475 2.22 -10.95 11.84
CA LYS A 475 0.76 -11.10 11.92
C LYS A 475 0.03 -10.04 11.09
N VAL A 476 0.49 -8.78 11.09
CA VAL A 476 -0.09 -7.71 10.24
C VAL A 476 -0.08 -8.12 8.77
N VAL A 477 1.06 -8.61 8.26
CA VAL A 477 1.19 -9.06 6.86
C VAL A 477 0.25 -10.24 6.58
N ALA A 478 0.22 -11.24 7.47
CA ALA A 478 -0.63 -12.41 7.32
C ALA A 478 -2.13 -12.05 7.35
N SER A 479 -2.57 -11.29 8.34
CA SER A 479 -3.96 -10.83 8.48
C SER A 479 -4.38 -9.95 7.30
N MET A 480 -3.54 -9.03 6.83
CA MET A 480 -3.85 -8.23 5.66
C MET A 480 -4.06 -9.10 4.42
N ARG A 481 -3.18 -10.07 4.15
CA ARG A 481 -3.30 -10.97 3.00
C ARG A 481 -4.64 -11.71 3.03
N THR A 482 -4.95 -12.36 4.15
CA THR A 482 -6.23 -13.06 4.36
C THR A 482 -7.42 -12.12 4.18
N ASN A 483 -7.34 -10.91 4.72
CA ASN A 483 -8.41 -9.92 4.63
C ASN A 483 -8.66 -9.46 3.18
N VAL A 484 -7.60 -9.16 2.42
CA VAL A 484 -7.73 -8.73 1.02
C VAL A 484 -8.21 -9.87 0.12
N GLU A 485 -7.71 -11.10 0.32
CA GLU A 485 -8.20 -12.29 -0.40
C GLU A 485 -9.70 -12.52 -0.13
N SER A 486 -10.12 -12.40 1.12
CA SER A 486 -11.54 -12.48 1.51
C SER A 486 -12.38 -11.36 0.89
N GLN A 487 -11.87 -10.11 0.87
CA GLN A 487 -12.53 -8.98 0.20
C GLN A 487 -12.74 -9.25 -1.29
N ILE A 488 -11.70 -9.70 -1.99
CA ILE A 488 -11.76 -10.06 -3.41
C ILE A 488 -12.81 -11.14 -3.66
N ALA A 489 -12.78 -12.22 -2.88
CA ALA A 489 -13.73 -13.33 -3.00
C ALA A 489 -15.17 -12.88 -2.75
N GLN A 490 -15.40 -12.06 -1.72
CA GLN A 490 -16.72 -11.53 -1.41
C GLN A 490 -17.24 -10.58 -2.49
N THR A 491 -16.40 -9.67 -3.01
CA THR A 491 -16.79 -8.78 -4.13
C THR A 491 -17.18 -9.61 -5.35
N ARG A 492 -16.38 -10.62 -5.73
CA ARG A 492 -16.71 -11.52 -6.84
C ARG A 492 -18.04 -12.24 -6.63
N ARG A 493 -18.34 -12.67 -5.40
CA ARG A 493 -19.61 -13.31 -5.04
C ARG A 493 -20.79 -12.36 -5.19
N LEU A 494 -20.68 -11.13 -4.69
CA LEU A 494 -21.76 -10.11 -4.75
C LEU A 494 -22.02 -9.62 -6.18
N LEU A 495 -21.04 -9.74 -7.08
CA LEU A 495 -21.19 -9.39 -8.50
C LEU A 495 -21.66 -10.56 -9.39
N ARG A 496 -22.03 -11.71 -8.82
CA ARG A 496 -22.52 -12.85 -9.61
C ARG A 496 -23.85 -12.48 -10.27
N GLY A 497 -23.96 -12.75 -11.58
CA GLY A 497 -25.17 -12.47 -12.35
C GLY A 497 -25.27 -11.04 -12.92
N PHE A 498 -24.31 -10.16 -12.61
CA PHE A 498 -24.24 -8.81 -13.19
C PHE A 498 -23.16 -8.74 -14.27
N ASP A 499 -23.55 -8.43 -15.52
CA ASP A 499 -22.60 -8.38 -16.64
C ASP A 499 -22.52 -6.99 -17.30
N ASP A 500 -22.99 -5.95 -16.60
CA ASP A 500 -22.77 -4.56 -16.98
C ASP A 500 -21.31 -4.12 -16.82
N GLU A 501 -21.00 -2.99 -17.45
CA GLU A 501 -19.66 -2.40 -17.49
C GLU A 501 -19.03 -2.14 -16.12
N LEU A 502 -19.82 -1.72 -15.12
CA LEU A 502 -19.29 -1.46 -13.78
C LEU A 502 -18.89 -2.76 -13.09
N ALA A 503 -19.68 -3.83 -13.25
CA ALA A 503 -19.35 -5.14 -12.71
C ALA A 503 -18.08 -5.72 -13.35
N LYS A 504 -17.92 -5.56 -14.68
CA LYS A 504 -16.70 -5.94 -15.39
C LYS A 504 -15.47 -5.18 -14.85
N ASP A 505 -15.52 -3.85 -14.78
CA ASP A 505 -14.42 -3.03 -14.28
C ASP A 505 -14.03 -3.39 -12.84
N MET A 506 -15.01 -3.70 -11.99
CA MET A 506 -14.80 -4.12 -10.62
C MET A 506 -14.07 -5.48 -10.55
N ARG A 507 -14.48 -6.47 -11.35
CA ARG A 507 -13.81 -7.79 -11.44
C ARG A 507 -12.36 -7.63 -11.87
N VAL A 508 -12.12 -6.78 -12.87
CA VAL A 508 -10.77 -6.50 -13.35
C VAL A 508 -9.92 -5.93 -12.20
N ASN A 509 -10.38 -4.91 -11.47
CA ASN A 509 -9.65 -4.37 -10.30
C ASN A 509 -9.33 -5.45 -9.26
N MET A 510 -10.27 -6.36 -8.98
CA MET A 510 -10.04 -7.48 -8.05
C MET A 510 -8.94 -8.43 -8.55
N ASP A 511 -8.90 -8.74 -9.84
CA ASP A 511 -7.85 -9.57 -10.43
C ASP A 511 -6.47 -8.93 -10.25
N ASN A 512 -6.39 -7.59 -10.31
CA ASN A 512 -5.12 -6.89 -10.13
C ASN A 512 -4.68 -6.81 -8.68
N PHE A 513 -5.62 -6.63 -7.75
CA PHE A 513 -5.30 -6.75 -6.34
C PHE A 513 -4.79 -8.15 -6.00
N GLU A 514 -5.40 -9.19 -6.59
CA GLU A 514 -4.92 -10.56 -6.47
C GLU A 514 -3.51 -10.74 -7.06
N LYS A 515 -3.23 -10.19 -8.25
CA LYS A 515 -1.88 -10.18 -8.83
C LYS A 515 -0.86 -9.48 -7.92
N ASN A 516 -1.22 -8.33 -7.35
CA ASN A 516 -0.36 -7.60 -6.42
C ASN A 516 -0.09 -8.42 -5.15
N LEU A 517 -1.09 -9.13 -4.63
CA LEU A 517 -0.95 -10.04 -3.49
C LEU A 517 0.02 -11.20 -3.78
N ARG A 518 -0.09 -11.84 -4.94
CA ARG A 518 0.74 -12.97 -5.35
C ARG A 518 2.17 -12.55 -5.73
N GLY A 519 2.32 -11.40 -6.37
CA GLY A 519 3.58 -10.88 -6.91
C GLY A 519 4.37 -9.95 -5.98
N GLY A 520 3.84 -9.54 -4.84
CA GLY A 520 4.41 -8.44 -4.06
C GLY A 520 5.69 -8.80 -3.28
N ARG A 521 6.87 -8.59 -3.87
CA ARG A 521 8.16 -8.52 -3.13
C ARG A 521 8.12 -7.47 -2.00
N ASN A 522 7.20 -6.51 -2.10
CA ASN A 522 7.02 -5.41 -1.16
C ASN A 522 5.90 -5.65 -0.13
N LEU A 523 5.23 -6.81 -0.12
CA LEU A 523 4.21 -7.15 0.89
C LEU A 523 4.86 -7.73 2.15
N ARG A 524 5.77 -6.95 2.73
CA ARG A 524 6.47 -7.28 3.97
C ARG A 524 6.81 -5.99 4.70
N ILE A 525 6.94 -6.08 6.02
CA ILE A 525 7.52 -5.01 6.83
C ILE A 525 8.94 -5.45 7.18
N ASP A 526 9.92 -4.66 6.77
CA ASP A 526 11.33 -5.02 6.94
C ASP A 526 11.80 -4.74 8.37
N THR A 527 12.02 -5.81 9.13
CA THR A 527 12.49 -5.77 10.53
C THR A 527 13.98 -6.06 10.66
N SER A 528 14.72 -6.18 9.56
CA SER A 528 16.15 -6.54 9.56
C SER A 528 17.05 -5.51 10.23
N GLY A 529 16.62 -4.24 10.28
CA GLY A 529 17.33 -3.15 10.95
C GLY A 529 17.04 -3.02 12.45
N PHE A 530 16.18 -3.88 13.02
CA PHE A 530 15.83 -3.80 14.42
C PHE A 530 17.01 -4.26 15.30
N PRO A 531 17.10 -3.76 16.56
CA PRO A 531 18.09 -4.25 17.52
C PRO A 531 18.13 -5.78 17.57
N LYS A 532 19.34 -6.33 17.62
CA LYS A 532 19.54 -7.77 17.77
C LYS A 532 19.15 -8.16 19.19
N ILE A 533 18.31 -9.18 19.27
CA ILE A 533 17.98 -9.85 20.52
C ILE A 533 19.25 -10.57 20.98
N GLY A 534 19.72 -10.29 22.19
CA GLY A 534 20.92 -10.92 22.75
C GLY A 534 20.61 -12.22 23.49
N ASP A 535 21.48 -13.22 23.38
CA ASP A 535 21.61 -14.22 24.44
C ASP A 535 22.15 -13.48 25.67
N GLY A 536 21.67 -13.78 26.88
CA GLY A 536 22.08 -13.03 28.08
C GLY A 536 23.60 -12.92 28.19
N ASP A 537 24.06 -11.76 28.68
CA ASP A 537 25.47 -11.45 29.02
C ASP A 537 26.28 -10.63 28.00
N THR A 538 25.71 -9.59 27.40
CA THR A 538 26.54 -8.39 27.16
C THR A 538 26.60 -7.59 28.45
N GLU A 539 27.63 -7.88 29.25
CA GLU A 539 28.25 -6.91 30.14
C GLU A 539 28.31 -5.56 29.43
N MET A 540 27.84 -4.51 30.10
CA MET A 540 28.24 -3.14 29.77
C MET A 540 29.72 -3.01 30.12
N GLY A 541 30.58 -3.55 29.24
CA GLY A 541 32.03 -3.39 29.27
C GLY A 541 32.37 -1.93 29.00
N GLY A 542 33.05 -1.31 29.97
CA GLY A 542 33.27 0.13 30.01
C GLY A 542 34.31 0.69 29.04
N THR A 543 34.46 2.01 29.17
CA THR A 543 35.59 2.94 28.96
C THR A 543 34.95 4.27 28.54
N SER A 544 35.21 5.43 29.15
CA SER A 544 36.21 5.91 30.11
C SER A 544 35.68 7.19 30.76
#